data_AF-A0A496XUS0-F1
#
_entry.id   AF-A0A496XUS0-F1
#
_cell.length_a   1.000
_cell.length_b   1.000
_cell.length_c   1.000
_cell.angle_alpha   90.00
_cell.angle_beta   90.00
_cell.angle_gamma   90.00
#
_symmetry.space_group_name_H-M   'P 1'
#
loop_
_entity.id
_entity.type
_entity.pdbx_description
1 polymer ?
#
loop_
_entity_poly.entity_id
_entity_poly.type
_entity_poly.pdbx_seq_one_letter_code
_entity_poly.pdbx_strand_id
1 'polypeptide(L)'
;MEFDQLKEQVKKIEGSFKSNLSGQKDYREIIYYEGELLKAQVEKDFKIPLSELSQKMGDNSDPELGNHGHKRSDYVLGWEKVEDSFTFTLENIKRGKKLKLVKCPPVFFPHLAKLLPVFVEEMATSA
;
A
#
# COMPACT_ATOMS: atom_id res chain seq x y z
N MET A 1 -17.37 -16.77 -2.47
CA MET A 1 -16.43 -17.87 -2.76
C MET A 1 -15.04 -17.36 -3.21
N GLU A 2 -14.86 -16.05 -3.43
CA GLU A 2 -13.56 -15.44 -3.82
C GLU A 2 -12.68 -15.01 -2.64
N PHE A 3 -13.26 -14.62 -1.50
CA PHE A 3 -12.53 -14.04 -0.36
C PHE A 3 -11.61 -15.04 0.36
N ASP A 4 -12.06 -16.29 0.50
CA ASP A 4 -11.27 -17.35 1.15
C ASP A 4 -10.06 -17.77 0.29
N GLN A 5 -10.18 -17.69 -1.05
CA GLN A 5 -9.07 -17.95 -1.95
C GLN A 5 -8.00 -16.86 -1.88
N LEU A 6 -8.42 -15.58 -1.78
CA LEU A 6 -7.49 -14.47 -1.59
C LEU A 6 -6.74 -14.62 -0.24
N LYS A 7 -7.46 -14.94 0.84
CA LYS A 7 -6.86 -15.13 2.19
C LYS A 7 -5.93 -16.35 2.26
N GLU A 8 -6.27 -17.46 1.61
CA GLU A 8 -5.40 -18.65 1.56
C GLU A 8 -4.14 -18.42 0.73
N GLN A 9 -4.23 -17.67 -0.37
CA GLN A 9 -3.08 -17.32 -1.19
C GLN A 9 -2.11 -16.40 -0.44
N VAL A 10 -2.63 -15.39 0.28
CA VAL A 10 -1.83 -14.50 1.13
C VAL A 10 -1.09 -15.29 2.23
N LYS A 11 -1.78 -16.21 2.92
CA LYS A 11 -1.19 -17.01 4.03
C LYS A 11 -0.09 -17.98 3.59
N LYS A 12 -0.17 -18.57 2.40
CA LYS A 12 0.87 -19.49 1.90
C LYS A 12 2.18 -18.78 1.55
N ILE A 13 2.15 -17.47 1.35
CA ILE A 13 3.25 -16.70 0.78
C ILE A 13 4.12 -16.04 1.88
N GLU A 14 3.52 -15.70 3.03
CA GLU A 14 4.24 -15.19 4.23
C GLU A 14 5.33 -16.14 4.74
N GLY A 15 5.21 -17.45 4.47
CA GLY A 15 6.17 -18.47 4.92
C GLY A 15 7.50 -18.53 4.16
N SER A 16 7.65 -17.85 3.02
CA SER A 16 8.66 -18.24 2.02
C SER A 16 9.90 -17.35 1.86
N PHE A 17 10.02 -16.16 2.50
CA PHE A 17 11.06 -15.21 2.06
C PHE A 17 11.93 -14.57 3.15
N LYS A 18 13.12 -15.16 3.33
CA LYS A 18 14.32 -14.52 3.90
C LYS A 18 15.25 -14.06 2.77
N SER A 19 15.46 -12.75 2.61
CA SER A 19 16.75 -12.21 2.14
C SER A 19 16.81 -10.68 2.33
N ASN A 20 18.00 -10.21 2.75
CA ASN A 20 18.37 -8.84 3.07
C ASN A 20 18.52 -7.96 1.81
N LEU A 21 17.84 -6.81 1.79
CA LEU A 21 18.07 -5.57 1.00
C LEU A 21 16.80 -4.72 1.20
N SER A 22 16.61 -4.15 2.40
CA SER A 22 15.30 -3.63 2.87
C SER A 22 14.55 -2.81 1.81
N GLY A 23 15.18 -1.80 1.21
CA GLY A 23 14.53 -0.98 0.18
C GLY A 23 14.18 -1.69 -1.14
N GLN A 24 14.93 -2.72 -1.55
CA GLN A 24 14.55 -3.53 -2.73
C GLN A 24 13.47 -4.54 -2.39
N LYS A 25 13.48 -5.09 -1.18
CA LYS A 25 12.43 -6.00 -0.71
C LYS A 25 11.09 -5.25 -0.65
N ASP A 26 11.06 -4.09 -0.02
CA ASP A 26 9.85 -3.28 0.15
C ASP A 26 9.29 -2.83 -1.21
N TYR A 27 10.17 -2.42 -2.14
CA TYR A 27 9.76 -2.09 -3.52
C TYR A 27 9.16 -3.29 -4.27
N ARG A 28 9.76 -4.48 -4.13
CA ARG A 28 9.23 -5.70 -4.74
C ARG A 28 7.88 -6.09 -4.15
N GLU A 29 7.67 -5.85 -2.87
CA GLU A 29 6.41 -6.10 -2.19
C GLU A 29 5.31 -5.18 -2.74
N ILE A 30 5.61 -3.90 -2.98
CA ILE A 30 4.68 -2.97 -3.66
C ILE A 30 4.30 -3.49 -5.05
N ILE A 31 5.28 -3.87 -5.87
CA ILE A 31 5.02 -4.42 -7.22
C ILE A 31 4.21 -5.72 -7.13
N TYR A 32 4.50 -6.57 -6.14
CA TYR A 32 3.81 -7.83 -5.95
C TYR A 32 2.32 -7.59 -5.71
N TYR A 33 1.94 -6.78 -4.72
CA TYR A 33 0.53 -6.48 -4.45
C TYR A 33 -0.16 -5.81 -5.63
N GLU A 34 0.51 -4.89 -6.34
CA GLU A 34 -0.06 -4.25 -7.53
C GLU A 34 -0.35 -5.29 -8.62
N GLY A 35 0.60 -6.19 -8.87
CA GLY A 35 0.44 -7.28 -9.81
C GLY A 35 -0.69 -8.24 -9.45
N GLU A 36 -0.88 -8.56 -8.17
CA GLU A 36 -1.97 -9.44 -7.72
C GLU A 36 -3.34 -8.77 -7.91
N LEU A 37 -3.48 -7.47 -7.60
CA LEU A 37 -4.73 -6.74 -7.84
C LEU A 37 -5.06 -6.60 -9.33
N LEU A 38 -4.04 -6.38 -10.17
CA LEU A 38 -4.22 -6.35 -11.62
C LEU A 38 -4.65 -7.72 -12.18
N LYS A 39 -4.02 -8.81 -11.73
CA LYS A 39 -4.42 -10.18 -12.13
C LYS A 39 -5.85 -10.50 -11.69
N ALA A 40 -6.25 -10.04 -10.52
CA ALA A 40 -7.61 -10.17 -10.00
C ALA A 40 -8.61 -9.20 -10.65
N GLN A 41 -8.17 -8.35 -11.60
CA GLN A 41 -9.01 -7.38 -12.31
C GLN A 41 -9.79 -6.46 -11.37
N VAL A 42 -9.15 -6.00 -10.29
CA VAL A 42 -9.79 -5.10 -9.32
C VAL A 42 -9.87 -3.69 -9.92
N GLU A 43 -11.02 -3.36 -10.50
CA GLU A 43 -11.31 -2.07 -11.15
C GLU A 43 -12.20 -1.15 -10.29
N LYS A 44 -11.98 -1.15 -8.96
CA LYS A 44 -12.73 -0.30 -8.02
C LYS A 44 -11.79 0.68 -7.33
N ASP A 45 -12.04 1.97 -7.51
CA ASP A 45 -11.31 3.01 -6.79
C ASP A 45 -11.48 2.85 -5.27
N PHE A 46 -10.37 2.88 -4.54
CA PHE A 46 -10.35 2.81 -3.09
C PHE A 46 -9.25 3.69 -2.52
N LYS A 47 -9.55 4.44 -1.47
CA LYS A 47 -8.61 5.37 -0.83
C LYS A 47 -8.81 5.35 0.68
N ILE A 48 -7.70 5.41 1.40
CA ILE A 48 -7.71 5.45 2.86
C ILE A 48 -6.50 6.24 3.38
N PRO A 49 -6.68 7.12 4.39
CA PRO A 49 -5.57 7.83 5.02
C PRO A 49 -4.53 6.87 5.62
N LEU A 50 -3.24 7.20 5.52
CA LEU A 50 -2.19 6.36 6.12
C LEU A 50 -2.30 6.28 7.65
N SER A 51 -2.82 7.33 8.28
CA SER A 51 -3.09 7.33 9.72
C SER A 51 -4.13 6.29 10.10
N GLU A 52 -5.20 6.14 9.31
CA GLU A 52 -6.25 5.16 9.55
C GLU A 52 -5.74 3.72 9.34
N LEU A 53 -4.97 3.48 8.28
CA LEU A 53 -4.30 2.19 8.07
C LEU A 53 -3.37 1.82 9.24
N SER A 54 -2.63 2.80 9.76
CA SER A 54 -1.70 2.54 10.87
C SER A 54 -2.44 2.26 12.17
N GLN A 55 -3.55 2.95 12.43
CA GLN A 55 -4.43 2.66 13.56
C GLN A 55 -4.98 1.23 13.52
N LYS A 56 -5.31 0.72 12.33
CA LYS A 56 -5.74 -0.68 12.13
C LYS A 56 -4.62 -1.68 12.44
N MET A 57 -3.36 -1.29 12.33
CA MET A 57 -2.21 -2.08 12.80
C MET A 57 -1.89 -1.88 14.29
N GLY A 58 -2.69 -1.09 15.03
CA GLY A 58 -2.41 -0.72 16.41
C GLY A 58 -1.32 0.35 16.58
N ASP A 59 -0.86 0.97 15.48
CA ASP A 59 0.12 2.04 15.49
C ASP A 59 -0.58 3.41 15.44
N ASN A 60 -0.73 4.03 16.61
CA ASN A 60 -1.30 5.37 16.78
C ASN A 60 -0.26 6.50 16.63
N SER A 61 0.99 6.19 16.25
CA SER A 61 2.00 7.21 16.03
C SER A 61 1.77 7.96 14.71
N ASP A 62 2.26 9.20 14.66
CA ASP A 62 2.26 10.03 13.44
C ASP A 62 3.70 10.43 13.07
N PRO A 63 4.55 9.45 12.72
CA PRO A 63 5.94 9.69 12.41
C PRO A 63 6.07 10.45 11.08
N GLU A 64 7.23 11.06 10.89
CA GLU A 64 7.58 11.60 9.59
C GLU A 64 7.69 10.48 8.54
N LEU A 65 7.12 10.73 7.37
CA LEU A 65 7.22 9.86 6.21
C LEU A 65 8.36 10.37 5.33
N GLY A 66 9.52 9.71 5.43
CA GLY A 66 10.74 10.13 4.75
C GLY A 66 11.49 11.23 5.50
N ASN A 67 12.00 12.21 4.77
CA ASN A 67 12.70 13.38 5.32
C ASN A 67 11.91 14.65 4.96
N HIS A 68 12.01 15.70 5.78
CA HIS A 68 11.42 17.05 5.59
C HIS A 68 10.08 17.36 6.29
N GLY A 69 9.75 16.75 7.44
CA GLY A 69 8.62 17.22 8.26
C GLY A 69 7.23 16.87 7.74
N HIS A 70 7.14 15.99 6.74
CA HIS A 70 5.88 15.47 6.24
C HIS A 70 5.41 14.32 7.12
N LYS A 71 4.26 14.49 7.76
CA LYS A 71 3.74 13.48 8.69
C LYS A 71 2.93 12.43 7.96
N ARG A 72 2.83 11.23 8.53
CA ARG A 72 1.99 10.15 8.00
C ARG A 72 0.54 10.60 7.78
N SER A 73 -0.01 11.39 8.70
CA SER A 73 -1.35 11.99 8.61
C SER A 73 -1.54 12.93 7.41
N ASP A 74 -0.46 13.34 6.74
CA ASP A 74 -0.52 14.18 5.54
C ASP A 74 -0.78 13.38 4.26
N TYR A 75 -0.87 12.04 4.35
CA TYR A 75 -0.91 11.17 3.17
C TYR A 75 -2.14 10.25 3.12
N VAL A 76 -2.61 10.02 1.89
CA VAL A 76 -3.62 9.03 1.53
C VAL A 76 -3.01 8.01 0.60
N LEU A 77 -3.22 6.73 0.91
CA LEU A 77 -2.92 5.62 0.00
C LEU A 77 -4.17 5.34 -0.84
N GLY A 78 -3.97 5.15 -2.14
CA GLY A 78 -5.05 4.86 -3.08
C GLY A 78 -4.74 3.69 -3.99
N TRP A 79 -5.79 3.00 -4.40
CA TRP A 79 -5.86 2.15 -5.59
C TRP A 79 -6.84 2.85 -6.52
N GLU A 80 -6.34 3.40 -7.63
CA GLU A 80 -7.16 4.19 -8.54
C GLU A 80 -6.68 4.07 -9.97
N LYS A 81 -7.58 4.31 -10.92
CA LYS A 81 -7.22 4.35 -12.35
C LYS A 81 -6.39 5.59 -12.65
N VAL A 82 -5.15 5.38 -13.10
CA VAL A 82 -4.24 6.44 -13.57
C VAL A 82 -3.87 6.15 -15.01
N GLU A 83 -4.21 7.07 -15.91
CA GLU A 83 -4.09 6.86 -17.36
C GLU A 83 -4.92 5.63 -17.76
N ASP A 84 -4.27 4.58 -18.26
CA ASP A 84 -4.92 3.40 -18.82
C ASP A 84 -4.99 2.21 -17.84
N SER A 85 -4.40 2.31 -16.64
CA SER A 85 -4.31 1.20 -15.68
C SER A 85 -4.61 1.62 -14.25
N PHE A 86 -5.18 0.70 -13.47
CA PHE A 86 -5.19 0.83 -12.03
C PHE A 86 -3.76 0.67 -11.47
N THR A 87 -3.45 1.42 -10.42
CA THR A 87 -2.15 1.42 -9.76
C THR A 87 -2.28 1.95 -8.34
N PHE A 88 -1.32 1.61 -7.50
CA PHE A 88 -1.22 2.24 -6.19
C PHE A 88 -0.70 3.68 -6.28
N THR A 89 -1.35 4.59 -5.57
CA THR A 89 -1.00 6.01 -5.52
C THR A 89 -0.80 6.48 -4.08
N LEU A 90 0.12 7.41 -3.89
CA LEU A 90 0.32 8.14 -2.65
C LEU A 90 0.05 9.62 -2.90
N GLU A 91 -0.95 10.15 -2.21
CA GLU A 91 -1.32 11.56 -2.30
C GLU A 91 -0.95 12.29 -1.02
N ASN A 92 -0.17 13.36 -1.12
CA ASN A 92 0.05 14.30 -0.03
C ASN A 92 -1.10 15.32 -0.03
N ILE A 93 -1.99 15.21 0.95
CA ILE A 93 -3.22 16.01 1.08
C ILE A 93 -2.89 17.50 1.20
N LYS A 94 -1.88 17.84 2.02
CA LYS A 94 -1.49 19.24 2.28
C LYS A 94 -0.94 19.94 1.04
N ARG A 95 -0.31 19.19 0.12
CA ARG A 95 0.33 19.73 -1.09
C ARG A 95 -0.49 19.49 -2.36
N GLY A 96 -1.56 18.71 -2.29
CA GLY A 96 -2.33 18.28 -3.46
C GLY A 96 -1.47 17.55 -4.50
N LYS A 97 -0.39 16.89 -4.06
CA LYS A 97 0.56 16.19 -4.95
C LYS A 97 0.36 14.69 -4.85
N LYS A 98 0.20 14.04 -5.99
CA LYS A 98 0.02 12.59 -6.11
C LYS A 98 1.13 11.95 -6.92
N LEU A 99 1.59 10.79 -6.47
CA LEU A 99 2.58 9.97 -7.17
C LEU A 99 2.12 8.51 -7.21
N LYS A 100 2.47 7.78 -8.28
CA LYS A 100 2.41 6.31 -8.25
C LYS A 100 3.36 5.81 -7.16
N LEU A 101 2.98 4.75 -6.43
CA LEU A 101 3.78 4.24 -5.31
C LEU A 101 5.20 3.87 -5.73
N VAL A 102 5.34 3.22 -6.89
CA VAL A 102 6.64 2.86 -7.49
C VAL A 102 7.50 4.06 -7.89
N LYS A 103 6.92 5.26 -8.01
CA LYS A 103 7.62 6.52 -8.31
C LYS A 103 7.89 7.37 -7.05
N CYS A 104 7.49 6.90 -5.87
CA CYS A 104 7.79 7.60 -4.62
C CYS A 104 9.28 7.49 -4.26
N PRO A 105 9.83 8.43 -3.46
CA PRO A 105 11.21 8.32 -2.99
C PRO A 105 11.43 7.01 -2.20
N PRO A 106 12.57 6.30 -2.37
CA PRO A 106 12.78 4.98 -1.77
C PRO A 106 12.66 4.92 -0.25
N VAL A 107 12.90 6.04 0.44
CA VAL A 107 12.73 6.16 1.90
C VAL A 107 11.29 5.90 2.37
N PHE A 108 10.31 5.99 1.47
CA PHE A 108 8.89 5.75 1.79
C PHE A 108 8.54 4.25 1.76
N PHE A 109 9.24 3.44 0.96
CA PHE A 109 8.86 2.06 0.70
C PHE A 109 8.74 1.19 1.96
N PRO A 110 9.65 1.26 2.95
CA PRO A 110 9.53 0.45 4.17
C PRO A 110 8.26 0.73 4.98
N HIS A 111 7.73 1.95 4.87
CA HIS A 111 6.47 2.34 5.53
C HIS A 111 5.27 1.89 4.70
N LEU A 112 5.32 2.09 3.39
CA LEU A 112 4.21 1.79 2.48
C LEU A 112 4.00 0.28 2.34
N ALA A 113 5.08 -0.50 2.17
CA ALA A 113 5.00 -1.95 2.01
C ALA A 113 4.29 -2.63 3.19
N LYS A 114 4.55 -2.17 4.42
CA LYS A 114 3.90 -2.68 5.64
C LYS A 114 2.40 -2.37 5.70
N LEU A 115 1.96 -1.31 5.04
CA LEU A 115 0.56 -0.87 5.06
C LEU A 115 -0.28 -1.52 3.95
N LEU A 116 0.36 -2.05 2.90
CA LEU A 116 -0.33 -2.67 1.77
C LEU A 116 -1.21 -3.88 2.12
N PRO A 117 -0.77 -4.84 2.96
CA PRO A 117 -1.63 -5.98 3.32
C PRO A 117 -2.95 -5.52 3.95
N VAL A 118 -2.86 -4.56 4.88
CA VAL A 118 -4.03 -3.98 5.56
C VAL A 118 -4.89 -3.19 4.59
N PHE A 119 -4.28 -2.40 3.70
CA PHE A 119 -5.01 -1.68 2.67
C PHE A 119 -5.83 -2.62 1.78
N VAL A 120 -5.23 -3.73 1.35
CA VAL A 120 -5.91 -4.72 0.50
C VAL A 120 -7.04 -5.42 1.26
N GLU A 121 -6.83 -5.76 2.53
CA GLU A 121 -7.90 -6.32 3.37
C GLU A 121 -9.07 -5.33 3.51
N GLU A 122 -8.80 -4.05 3.79
CA GLU A 122 -9.81 -3.01 3.91
C GLU A 122 -10.56 -2.75 2.61
N MET A 123 -9.86 -2.79 1.48
CA MET A 123 -10.47 -2.67 0.17
C MET A 123 -11.44 -3.84 -0.09
N ALA A 124 -11.08 -5.05 0.33
CA ALA A 124 -11.89 -6.25 0.14
C ALA A 124 -13.09 -6.32 1.11
N THR A 125 -13.01 -5.73 2.30
CA THR A 125 -14.13 -5.67 3.26
C THR A 125 -15.06 -4.48 3.02
N SER A 126 -14.56 -3.42 2.37
CA SER A 126 -15.35 -2.26 1.92
C SER A 126 -15.99 -2.48 0.53
N ALA A 127 -15.82 -3.68 -0.04
CA ALA A 127 -16.41 -4.12 -1.30
C ALA A 127 -17.82 -4.69 -1.09
#